data_AF-A0A3M2W370-F1
#
_entry.id   AF-A0A3M2W370-F1
#
_cell.length_a   1.000
_cell.length_b   1.000
_cell.length_c   1.000
_cell.angle_alpha   90.00
_cell.angle_beta   90.00
_cell.angle_gamma   90.00
#
_symmetry.space_group_name_H-M   'P 1'
#
loop_
_entity.id
_entity.type
_entity.pdbx_description
1 polymer ?
#
loop_
_entity_poly.entity_id
_entity_poly.type
_entity_poly.pdbx_seq_one_letter_code
_entity_poly.pdbx_strand_id
1 'polypeptide(L)'
;MLIDPYAKQLVGELKWSEALFGYTIGHADGDLSFDERDSAPFVPKSKVIDEAYTWGRDQRVGTPWDKTIFYETHVRGITMRHPEVAEELRGTFAGLG
;
A
#
# COMPACT_ATOMS: atom_id res chain seq x y z
N MET A 1 -12.37 0.30 -15.13
CA MET A 1 -12.68 0.03 -13.70
C MET A 1 -11.91 1.00 -12.80
N LEU A 2 -12.49 1.42 -11.67
CA LEU A 2 -11.84 2.29 -10.67
C LEU A 2 -11.79 1.59 -9.30
N ILE A 3 -10.94 2.11 -8.41
CA ILE A 3 -10.80 1.67 -7.01
C ILE A 3 -11.73 2.51 -6.14
N ASP A 4 -12.36 1.90 -5.14
CA ASP A 4 -13.06 2.63 -4.08
C ASP A 4 -12.05 3.46 -3.26
N PRO A 5 -12.16 4.81 -3.22
CA PRO A 5 -11.24 5.67 -2.48
C PRO A 5 -11.23 5.41 -0.96
N TYR A 6 -12.23 4.71 -0.41
CA TYR A 6 -12.30 4.32 1.00
C TYR A 6 -11.89 2.86 1.26
N ALA A 7 -11.35 2.16 0.26
CA ALA A 7 -10.90 0.78 0.42
C ALA A 7 -9.84 0.66 1.53
N LYS A 8 -10.10 -0.20 2.52
CA LYS A 8 -9.17 -0.48 3.63
C LYS A 8 -8.11 -1.51 3.29
N GLN A 9 -8.34 -2.28 2.22
CA GLN A 9 -7.38 -3.25 1.68
C GLN A 9 -7.51 -3.33 0.16
N LEU A 10 -6.37 -3.37 -0.53
CA LEU A 10 -6.26 -3.69 -1.95
C LEU A 10 -5.74 -5.11 -2.14
N VAL A 11 -6.27 -5.82 -3.14
CA VAL A 11 -5.88 -7.19 -3.48
C VAL A 11 -5.37 -7.27 -4.90
N GLY A 12 -4.22 -7.92 -5.05
CA GLY A 12 -3.48 -8.03 -6.31
C GLY A 12 -2.49 -6.89 -6.50
N GLU A 13 -1.70 -7.00 -7.57
CA GLU A 13 -0.74 -6.00 -7.98
C GLU A 13 -1.26 -5.25 -9.22
N LEU A 14 -0.85 -3.98 -9.35
CA LEU A 14 -1.09 -3.24 -10.58
C LEU A 14 -0.25 -3.85 -11.71
N LYS A 15 -0.91 -4.30 -12.77
CA LYS A 15 -0.23 -4.80 -13.97
C LYS A 15 -0.20 -3.70 -15.01
N TRP A 16 0.99 -3.18 -15.32
CA TRP A 16 1.13 -2.11 -16.30
C TRP A 16 0.57 -2.52 -17.67
N SER A 17 -0.30 -1.68 -18.21
CA SER A 17 -0.96 -1.83 -19.50
C SER A 17 -1.42 -0.46 -19.98
N GLU A 18 -1.42 -0.22 -21.30
CA GLU A 18 -1.95 1.01 -21.88
C GLU A 18 -3.45 1.18 -21.61
N ALA A 19 -4.18 0.07 -21.43
CA ALA A 19 -5.60 0.10 -21.07
C ALA A 19 -5.86 0.74 -19.69
N LEU A 20 -4.82 1.00 -18.89
CA LEU A 20 -4.94 1.74 -17.63
C LEU A 20 -5.13 3.26 -17.85
N PHE A 21 -4.86 3.76 -19.06
CA PHE A 21 -5.02 5.16 -19.39
C PHE A 21 -6.41 5.40 -19.99
N GLY A 22 -7.03 6.53 -19.64
CA GLY A 22 -8.35 6.93 -20.19
C GLY A 22 -8.28 7.49 -21.62
N TYR A 23 -7.09 7.54 -22.20
CA TYR A 23 -6.80 8.06 -23.53
C TYR A 23 -5.84 7.10 -24.24
N THR A 24 -5.83 7.15 -25.56
CA THR A 24 -5.00 6.26 -26.36
C THR A 24 -3.57 6.76 -26.38
N ILE A 25 -2.66 6.00 -25.77
CA ILE A 25 -1.22 6.28 -25.79
C ILE A 25 -0.73 6.38 -27.24
N GLY A 26 -0.09 7.51 -27.58
CA GLY A 26 0.42 7.77 -28.93
C GLY A 26 -0.60 8.34 -29.93
N HIS A 27 -1.84 8.61 -29.52
CA HIS A 27 -2.82 9.29 -30.37
C HIS A 27 -2.39 10.74 -30.67
N ALA A 28 -2.69 11.24 -31.87
CA ALA A 28 -2.33 12.60 -32.29
C ALA A 28 -2.96 13.68 -31.38
N ASP A 29 -4.20 13.46 -30.97
CA ASP A 29 -4.92 14.33 -30.03
C ASP A 29 -4.53 14.12 -28.55
N GLY A 30 -3.57 13.22 -28.26
CA GLY A 30 -3.06 13.00 -26.91
C GLY A 30 -4.14 12.62 -25.89
N ASP A 31 -4.17 13.34 -24.77
CA ASP A 31 -5.12 13.14 -23.67
C ASP A 31 -6.56 13.59 -23.99
N LEU A 32 -6.78 14.24 -25.14
CA LEU A 32 -8.12 14.53 -25.65
C LEU A 32 -8.75 13.33 -26.37
N SER A 33 -7.97 12.29 -26.67
CA SER A 33 -8.49 11.03 -27.18
C SER A 33 -9.19 10.22 -26.09
N PHE A 34 -10.06 9.29 -26.49
CA PHE A 34 -10.80 8.45 -25.56
C PHE A 34 -10.52 6.97 -25.84
N ASP A 35 -10.00 6.26 -24.83
CA ASP A 35 -9.70 4.83 -24.93
C ASP A 35 -10.83 3.98 -24.35
N GLU A 36 -11.35 3.05 -25.16
CA GLU A 36 -12.49 2.20 -24.78
C GLU A 36 -12.06 0.81 -24.24
N ARG A 37 -10.75 0.54 -24.11
CA ARG A 37 -10.25 -0.76 -23.63
C ARG A 37 -10.62 -0.98 -22.15
N ASP A 38 -10.98 -2.22 -21.81
CA ASP A 38 -11.27 -2.57 -20.42
C ASP A 38 -10.00 -2.64 -19.57
N SER A 39 -9.92 -1.75 -18.58
CA SER A 39 -8.83 -1.70 -17.60
C SER A 39 -8.97 -2.71 -16.46
N ALA A 40 -10.13 -3.36 -16.30
CA ALA A 40 -10.44 -4.19 -15.15
C ALA A 40 -9.44 -5.33 -14.87
N PRO A 41 -8.88 -6.05 -15.86
CA PRO A 41 -7.91 -7.13 -15.62
C PRO A 41 -6.57 -6.67 -15.03
N PHE A 42 -6.27 -5.37 -15.12
CA PHE A 42 -4.96 -4.78 -14.82
C PHE A 42 -4.92 -3.98 -13.51
N VAL A 43 -6.09 -3.57 -13.01
CA VAL A 43 -6.22 -2.78 -11.77
C VAL A 43 -6.50 -3.71 -10.57
N PRO A 44 -5.86 -3.49 -9.41
CA PRO A 44 -6.15 -4.24 -8.18
C PRO A 44 -7.59 -4.03 -7.71
N LYS A 45 -8.10 -4.95 -6.87
CA LYS A 45 -9.50 -4.89 -6.40
C LYS A 45 -9.57 -4.36 -4.97
N SER A 46 -10.59 -3.56 -4.69
CA SER A 46 -10.95 -3.17 -3.32
C SER A 46 -11.54 -4.37 -2.58
N LYS A 47 -11.07 -4.62 -1.35
CA LYS A 47 -11.57 -5.70 -0.49
C LYS A 47 -12.26 -5.14 0.74
N VAL A 48 -13.47 -5.63 0.99
CA VAL A 48 -14.17 -5.45 2.27
C VAL A 48 -13.48 -6.31 3.31
N ILE A 49 -13.17 -5.71 4.46
CA ILE A 49 -12.49 -6.38 5.58
C ILE A 49 -13.38 -6.39 6.81
N ASP A 50 -13.17 -7.38 7.68
CA ASP A 50 -13.59 -7.28 9.07
C ASP A 50 -12.60 -6.39 9.83
N GLU A 51 -13.12 -5.43 10.57
CA GLU A 51 -12.33 -4.48 11.35
C GLU A 51 -12.13 -4.93 12.80
N ALA A 52 -12.81 -6.01 13.20
CA ALA A 52 -12.68 -6.54 14.54
C ALA A 52 -11.24 -6.99 14.81
N TYR A 53 -10.56 -6.29 15.73
CA TYR A 53 -9.24 -6.66 16.22
C TYR A 53 -9.19 -6.50 17.75
N THR A 54 -8.60 -7.48 18.43
CA THR A 54 -8.46 -7.45 19.90
C THR A 54 -7.08 -6.96 20.29
N TRP A 55 -7.01 -5.71 20.74
CA TRP A 55 -5.78 -5.01 21.11
C TRP A 55 -5.12 -5.50 22.42
N GLY A 56 -5.80 -6.34 23.21
CA GLY A 56 -5.25 -6.88 24.45
C GLY A 56 -4.93 -5.79 25.48
N ARG A 57 -3.65 -5.66 25.87
CA ARG A 57 -3.16 -4.68 26.86
C ARG A 57 -2.52 -3.44 26.23
N ASP A 58 -2.66 -3.25 24.93
CA ASP A 58 -2.09 -2.08 24.26
C ASP A 58 -2.66 -0.78 24.82
N GLN A 59 -1.77 0.16 25.17
CA GLN A 59 -2.14 1.46 25.71
C GLN A 59 -1.26 2.55 25.09
N ARG A 60 -1.86 3.72 24.89
CA ARG A 60 -1.15 4.89 24.37
C ARG A 60 -0.03 5.29 25.36
N VAL A 61 1.22 5.25 24.88
CA VAL A 61 2.41 5.61 25.68
C VAL A 61 2.37 7.05 26.20
N GLY A 62 1.82 7.99 25.43
CA GLY A 62 1.55 9.36 25.90
C GLY A 62 2.77 10.21 26.25
N THR A 63 3.91 9.99 25.59
CA THR A 63 5.17 10.73 25.84
C THR A 63 4.99 12.25 25.76
N PRO A 64 5.35 13.01 26.81
CA PRO A 64 5.33 14.48 26.79
C PRO A 64 6.25 15.05 25.68
N TRP A 65 5.81 16.13 25.04
CA TRP A 65 6.53 16.73 23.90
C TRP A 65 7.97 17.13 24.20
N ASP A 66 8.25 17.63 25.40
CA ASP A 66 9.58 18.01 25.87
C ASP A 66 10.52 16.80 26.08
N LYS A 67 9.97 15.59 26.06
CA LYS A 67 10.69 14.32 26.21
C LYS A 67 10.67 13.45 24.96
N THR A 68 10.05 13.92 23.88
CA THR A 68 9.92 13.17 22.63
C THR A 68 11.22 13.21 21.83
N ILE A 69 11.69 12.03 21.41
CA ILE A 69 12.75 11.88 20.40
C ILE A 69 12.14 11.10 19.24
N PHE A 70 12.19 11.67 18.03
CA PHE A 70 11.70 11.01 16.82
C PHE A 70 12.79 10.12 16.20
N TYR A 71 12.40 8.92 15.78
CA TYR A 71 13.25 8.00 15.03
C TYR A 71 12.55 7.65 13.70
N GLU A 72 12.95 8.33 12.63
CA GLU A 72 12.43 8.09 11.29
C GLU A 72 13.10 6.86 10.66
N THR A 73 12.30 5.94 10.12
CA THR A 73 12.79 4.67 9.57
C THR A 73 11.96 4.19 8.39
N HIS A 74 12.58 3.38 7.53
CA HIS A 74 11.88 2.65 6.50
C HIS A 74 11.56 1.24 6.97
N VAL A 75 10.28 0.85 7.04
CA VAL A 75 9.80 -0.48 7.49
C VAL A 75 10.61 -1.62 6.88
N ARG A 76 10.74 -1.62 5.55
CA ARG A 76 11.58 -2.61 4.86
C ARG A 76 13.05 -2.54 5.28
N GLY A 77 13.66 -1.37 5.16
CA GLY A 77 15.11 -1.19 5.28
C GLY A 77 15.67 -1.50 6.67
N ILE A 78 14.94 -1.17 7.74
CA ILE A 78 15.45 -1.29 9.11
C ILE A 78 15.77 -2.75 9.50
N THR A 79 14.99 -3.73 9.06
CA THR A 79 15.20 -5.14 9.42
C THR A 79 15.62 -6.03 8.26
N MET A 80 15.66 -5.54 7.01
CA MET A 80 15.99 -6.35 5.81
C MET A 80 17.31 -7.11 5.92
N ARG A 81 18.31 -6.54 6.61
CA ARG A 81 19.63 -7.15 6.80
C ARG A 81 19.95 -7.46 8.27
N HIS A 82 18.95 -7.40 9.15
CA HIS A 82 19.16 -7.63 10.57
C HIS A 82 19.33 -9.14 10.84
N PRO A 83 20.50 -9.61 11.31
CA PRO A 83 20.78 -11.04 11.42
C PRO A 83 19.89 -11.73 12.45
N GLU A 84 19.47 -11.03 13.50
CA GLU A 84 18.63 -11.57 14.57
C GLU A 84 17.14 -11.63 14.23
N VAL A 85 16.71 -11.06 13.10
CA VAL A 85 15.32 -11.17 12.63
C VAL A 85 15.21 -12.37 11.70
N ALA A 86 14.22 -13.23 11.96
CA ALA A 86 13.92 -14.39 11.13
C ALA A 86 13.72 -13.99 9.66
N GLU A 87 14.29 -14.74 8.73
CA GLU A 87 14.44 -14.33 7.33
C GLU A 87 13.10 -13.99 6.67
N GLU A 88 12.06 -14.75 6.97
CA GLU A 88 10.70 -14.58 6.47
C GLU A 88 9.99 -13.32 7.00
N LEU A 89 10.47 -12.75 8.11
CA LEU A 89 9.89 -11.54 8.73
C LEU A 89 10.67 -10.27 8.35
N ARG A 90 11.85 -10.39 7.77
CA ARG A 90 12.72 -9.24 7.46
C ARG A 90 12.03 -8.24 6.52
N GLY A 91 12.05 -6.99 6.94
CA GLY A 91 11.45 -5.87 6.21
C GLY A 91 9.92 -5.89 6.13
N THR A 92 9.26 -6.63 7.02
CA THR A 92 7.80 -6.62 7.20
C THR A 92 7.43 -5.87 8.49
N PHE A 93 6.15 -5.52 8.66
CA PHE A 93 5.67 -4.94 9.92
C PHE A 93 5.90 -5.87 11.11
N ALA A 94 5.75 -7.20 10.93
CA ALA A 94 5.99 -8.18 11.98
C ALA A 94 7.48 -8.34 12.36
N GLY A 95 8.39 -7.93 11.47
CA GLY A 95 9.83 -7.94 11.76
C GLY A 95 10.33 -6.72 12.52
N LEU A 96 9.48 -5.71 12.79
CA LEU A 96 9.85 -4.50 13.53
C LEU A 96 9.84 -4.70 15.05
N GLY A 97 9.09 -5.68 15.56
CA GLY A 97 8.90 -5.94 16.98
C GLY A 97 7.73 -6.87 17.23
#